data_AF-A0A843CWX7-F1
#
_entry.id   AF-A0A843CWX7-F1
#
_cell.length_a   1.000
_cell.length_b   1.000
_cell.length_c   1.000
_cell.angle_alpha   90.00
_cell.angle_beta   90.00
_cell.angle_gamma   90.00
#
_symmetry.space_group_name_H-M   'P 1'
#
loop_
_entity.id
_entity.type
_entity.pdbx_description
1 polymer ?
#
loop_
_entity_poly.entity_id
_entity_poly.type
_entity_poly.pdbx_seq_one_letter_code
_entity_poly.pdbx_strand_id
1 'polypeptide(L)'
;MRDCSDTRVSAKSPKSPKSPKTRYSANADRESAIAPVVAVLLLLAVVMTIISLYSALYIPTLKEQAEIEHLAGVEEAFLTFSSDIDSTLISKKEGSITRNVELGGGSVVLSPLKSGGVMEVKGADPWLLYRIDRGDGTNLGESTLVNFSYDAVGNFWMDNGYLWDYGIVSLETPYSSTTPLQYTTYDAAAADIKTNGGIFKPMFDLDYVSEIVFEKNGEGNLTGASHKNCTEIIFTVVTFNKNNNNDYVSGSGSAALKLDSKMTGKSTNTDTIYVRINTGLKDSDNNVVKAADDVLVKTMRKKIEALDEQKFKNFAGYHYDENPRLYTLRFTSPVKVTVRTLTLTISV
;
A
#
# COMPACT_ATOMS: atom_id res chain seq x y z
N MET A 1 -65.98 -66.45 113.55
CA MET A 1 -66.34 -65.33 114.44
C MET A 1 -65.97 -64.06 113.69
N ARG A 2 -66.93 -63.31 113.14
CA ARG A 2 -67.52 -62.08 113.75
C ARG A 2 -66.41 -61.17 114.29
N ASP A 3 -66.21 -59.92 113.88
CA ASP A 3 -67.13 -58.91 113.36
C ASP A 3 -66.33 -57.75 112.72
N CYS A 4 -67.05 -56.93 111.92
CA CYS A 4 -67.02 -55.47 111.70
C CYS A 4 -65.94 -54.62 112.41
N SER A 5 -65.39 -53.50 111.91
CA SER A 5 -65.89 -52.38 111.07
C SER A 5 -64.68 -51.48 110.70
N ASP A 6 -64.47 -51.02 109.46
CA ASP A 6 -65.07 -49.90 108.69
C ASP A 6 -64.61 -48.48 109.10
N THR A 7 -63.90 -47.79 108.20
CA THR A 7 -63.94 -46.32 108.07
C THR A 7 -63.61 -45.90 106.63
N ARG A 8 -64.63 -45.42 105.91
CA ARG A 8 -64.56 -44.77 104.58
C ARG A 8 -64.54 -43.24 104.71
N VAL A 9 -63.76 -42.55 103.86
CA VAL A 9 -64.05 -41.24 103.19
C VAL A 9 -63.06 -41.18 102.00
N SER A 10 -63.37 -41.22 100.68
CA SER A 10 -64.27 -40.50 99.74
C SER A 10 -63.81 -39.09 99.30
N ALA A 11 -63.40 -38.96 98.02
CA ALA A 11 -63.48 -37.79 97.09
C ALA A 11 -62.28 -37.84 96.10
N LYS A 12 -62.31 -37.54 94.79
CA LYS A 12 -63.31 -37.07 93.80
C LYS A 12 -62.61 -37.18 92.41
N SER A 13 -63.31 -37.63 91.36
CA SER A 13 -62.98 -37.42 89.93
C SER A 13 -63.24 -35.94 89.54
N PRO A 14 -63.07 -35.38 88.30
CA PRO A 14 -62.66 -35.92 86.98
C PRO A 14 -61.81 -34.96 86.08
N LYS A 15 -61.54 -35.37 84.82
CA LYS A 15 -61.59 -34.61 83.53
C LYS A 15 -60.31 -34.63 82.68
N SER A 16 -60.47 -35.18 81.48
CA SER A 16 -59.60 -35.00 80.31
C SER A 16 -59.62 -33.57 79.77
N PRO A 17 -58.51 -33.09 79.18
CA PRO A 17 -58.57 -32.05 78.16
C PRO A 17 -57.97 -32.50 76.81
N LYS A 18 -58.85 -32.40 75.81
CA LYS A 18 -58.70 -32.14 74.37
C LYS A 18 -57.29 -31.93 73.80
N SER A 19 -57.06 -32.65 72.69
CA SER A 19 -56.01 -32.44 71.68
C SER A 19 -55.91 -30.99 71.17
N PRO A 20 -54.70 -30.42 71.05
CA PRO A 20 -54.47 -29.24 70.21
C PRO A 20 -54.27 -29.68 68.76
N LYS A 21 -55.15 -29.22 67.86
CA LYS A 21 -54.94 -29.29 66.40
C LYS A 21 -53.81 -28.32 66.05
N THR A 22 -52.64 -28.85 65.69
CA THR A 22 -51.55 -28.11 65.06
C THR A 22 -52.00 -27.63 63.69
N ARG A 23 -52.43 -26.36 63.58
CA ARG A 23 -52.45 -25.62 62.31
C ARG A 23 -51.06 -25.02 62.10
N TYR A 24 -50.13 -25.82 61.59
CA TYR A 24 -48.87 -25.37 61.01
C TYR A 24 -48.52 -26.30 59.84
N SER A 25 -49.23 -26.16 58.73
CA SER A 25 -48.92 -26.83 57.45
C SER A 25 -49.74 -26.15 56.36
N ALA A 26 -49.27 -24.97 55.97
CA ALA A 26 -49.75 -24.23 54.79
C ALA A 26 -48.65 -23.27 54.28
N ASN A 27 -47.72 -22.86 55.16
CA ASN A 27 -46.56 -22.04 54.76
C ASN A 27 -45.35 -22.87 54.31
N ALA A 28 -45.17 -24.09 54.81
CA ALA A 28 -44.01 -24.95 54.47
C ALA A 28 -44.01 -25.41 53.00
N ASP A 29 -45.18 -25.70 52.42
CA ASP A 29 -45.28 -26.14 51.02
C ASP A 29 -45.07 -24.97 50.03
N ARG A 30 -45.36 -23.74 50.48
CA ARG A 30 -45.18 -22.53 49.68
C ARG A 30 -43.70 -22.12 49.65
N GLU A 31 -43.01 -22.22 50.78
CA GLU A 31 -41.56 -21.97 50.88
C GLU A 31 -40.74 -23.03 50.11
N SER A 32 -41.19 -24.29 50.09
CA SER A 32 -40.54 -25.39 49.36
C SER A 32 -40.60 -25.24 47.83
N ALA A 33 -41.65 -24.62 47.28
CA ALA A 33 -41.76 -24.31 45.85
C ALA A 33 -41.02 -23.03 45.43
N ILE A 34 -40.73 -22.12 46.37
CA ILE A 34 -40.04 -20.84 46.10
C ILE A 34 -38.52 -21.05 45.99
N ALA A 35 -37.94 -21.95 46.79
CA ALA A 35 -36.49 -22.18 46.80
C ALA A 35 -35.90 -22.64 45.43
N PRO A 36 -36.52 -23.57 44.66
CA PRO A 36 -36.04 -23.94 43.33
C PRO A 36 -36.11 -22.78 42.34
N VAL A 37 -37.17 -21.96 42.41
CA VAL A 37 -37.35 -20.80 41.52
C VAL A 37 -36.29 -19.74 41.79
N VAL A 38 -36.02 -19.46 43.07
CA VAL A 38 -34.95 -18.52 43.47
C VAL A 38 -33.57 -19.04 43.06
N ALA A 39 -33.32 -20.35 43.19
CA ALA A 39 -32.07 -20.96 42.75
C ALA A 39 -31.85 -20.82 41.22
N VAL A 40 -32.91 -21.05 40.41
CA VAL A 40 -32.86 -20.85 38.95
C VAL A 40 -32.64 -19.39 38.60
N LEU A 41 -33.30 -18.46 39.30
CA LEU A 41 -33.10 -17.01 39.09
C LEU A 41 -31.68 -16.55 39.44
N LEU A 42 -31.10 -17.07 40.52
CA LEU A 42 -29.70 -16.80 40.88
C LEU A 42 -28.73 -17.38 39.84
N LEU A 43 -28.99 -18.59 39.35
CA LEU A 43 -28.17 -19.19 38.30
C LEU A 43 -28.26 -18.37 37.00
N LEU A 44 -29.46 -17.93 36.61
CA LEU A 44 -29.65 -17.05 35.47
C LEU A 44 -28.93 -15.71 35.66
N ALA A 45 -28.98 -15.12 36.86
CA ALA A 45 -28.27 -13.89 37.18
C ALA A 45 -26.74 -14.06 37.04
N VAL A 46 -26.19 -15.18 37.49
CA VAL A 46 -24.77 -15.50 37.32
C VAL A 46 -24.41 -15.66 35.84
N VAL A 47 -25.22 -16.39 35.07
CA VAL A 47 -25.00 -16.57 33.62
C VAL A 47 -25.05 -15.23 32.89
N MET A 48 -26.05 -14.39 33.19
CA MET A 48 -26.15 -13.05 32.60
C MET A 48 -24.95 -12.19 32.97
N THR A 49 -24.47 -12.26 34.21
CA THR A 49 -23.27 -11.52 34.65
C THR A 49 -22.02 -11.96 33.87
N ILE A 50 -21.86 -13.27 33.63
CA ILE A 50 -20.76 -13.81 32.81
C ILE A 50 -20.88 -13.33 31.35
N ILE A 51 -22.08 -13.40 30.76
CA ILE A 51 -22.33 -12.94 29.38
C ILE A 51 -22.07 -11.43 29.26
N SER A 52 -22.50 -10.64 30.24
CA SER A 52 -22.24 -9.19 30.29
C SER A 52 -20.75 -8.89 30.40
N LEU A 53 -20.03 -9.57 31.30
CA LEU A 53 -18.59 -9.41 31.46
C LEU A 53 -17.84 -9.78 30.17
N TYR A 54 -18.24 -10.89 29.54
CA TYR A 54 -17.66 -11.35 28.29
C TYR A 54 -17.91 -10.35 27.15
N SER A 55 -19.14 -9.83 27.04
CA SER A 55 -19.50 -8.87 26.00
C SER A 55 -18.84 -7.50 26.21
N ALA A 56 -18.66 -7.08 27.46
CA ALA A 56 -18.11 -5.77 27.80
C ALA A 56 -16.58 -5.72 27.75
N LEU A 57 -15.89 -6.82 28.07
CA LEU A 57 -14.42 -6.83 28.17
C LEU A 57 -13.76 -7.62 27.04
N TYR A 58 -14.29 -8.80 26.71
CA TYR A 58 -13.56 -9.72 25.83
C TYR A 58 -13.78 -9.41 24.35
N ILE A 59 -15.02 -9.10 23.94
CA ILE A 59 -15.33 -8.76 22.55
C ILE A 59 -14.55 -7.53 22.05
N PRO A 60 -14.47 -6.41 22.81
CA PRO A 60 -13.69 -5.25 22.37
C PRO A 60 -12.20 -5.54 22.18
N THR A 61 -11.58 -6.28 23.10
CA THR A 61 -10.14 -6.64 23.00
C THR A 61 -9.86 -7.55 21.80
N LEU A 62 -10.74 -8.51 21.52
CA LEU A 62 -10.57 -9.35 20.33
C LEU A 62 -10.72 -8.55 19.03
N LYS A 63 -11.59 -7.54 19.01
CA LYS A 63 -11.74 -6.66 17.85
C LYS A 63 -10.50 -5.80 17.62
N GLU A 64 -9.96 -5.23 18.70
CA GLU A 64 -8.72 -4.44 18.65
C GLU A 64 -7.57 -5.28 18.06
N GLN A 65 -7.40 -6.52 18.53
CA GLN A 65 -6.37 -7.42 18.00
C GLN A 65 -6.57 -7.75 16.52
N ALA A 66 -7.81 -8.04 16.11
CA ALA A 66 -8.13 -8.34 14.72
C ALA A 66 -7.94 -7.12 13.79
N GLU A 67 -8.12 -5.90 14.29
CA GLU A 67 -7.84 -4.67 13.53
C GLU A 67 -6.34 -4.37 13.44
N ILE A 68 -5.57 -4.62 14.50
CA ILE A 68 -4.11 -4.51 14.46
C ILE A 68 -3.53 -5.50 13.45
N GLU A 69 -3.98 -6.76 13.47
CA GLU A 69 -3.55 -7.78 12.51
C GLU A 69 -3.93 -7.43 11.07
N HIS A 70 -5.13 -6.88 10.88
CA HIS A 70 -5.59 -6.37 9.58
C HIS A 70 -4.68 -5.26 9.04
N LEU A 71 -4.40 -4.23 9.83
CA LEU A 71 -3.53 -3.12 9.41
C LEU A 71 -2.10 -3.59 9.12
N ALA A 72 -1.57 -4.53 9.91
CA ALA A 72 -0.26 -5.14 9.63
C ALA A 72 -0.26 -5.88 8.28
N GLY A 73 -1.36 -6.54 7.92
CA GLY A 73 -1.52 -7.17 6.60
C GLY A 73 -1.58 -6.15 5.45
N VAL A 74 -2.22 -4.99 5.66
CA VAL A 74 -2.23 -3.90 4.67
C VAL A 74 -0.81 -3.33 4.50
N GLU A 75 -0.08 -3.11 5.59
CA GLU A 75 1.31 -2.65 5.58
C GLU A 75 2.22 -3.59 4.78
N GLU A 76 2.15 -4.89 5.07
CA GLU A 76 2.93 -5.91 4.37
C GLU A 76 2.60 -5.93 2.87
N ALA A 77 1.32 -5.79 2.51
CA ALA A 77 0.90 -5.74 1.11
C ALA A 77 1.46 -4.52 0.39
N PHE A 78 1.48 -3.33 1.02
CA PHE A 78 2.06 -2.11 0.44
C PHE A 78 3.58 -2.22 0.28
N LEU A 79 4.30 -2.72 1.31
CA LEU A 79 5.75 -2.92 1.24
C LEU A 79 6.12 -3.94 0.16
N THR A 80 5.39 -5.05 0.09
CA THR A 80 5.60 -6.09 -0.93
C THR A 80 5.29 -5.56 -2.32
N PHE A 81 4.19 -4.83 -2.50
CA PHE A 81 3.84 -4.24 -3.79
C PHE A 81 4.86 -3.18 -4.24
N SER A 82 5.40 -2.37 -3.32
CA SER A 82 6.51 -1.47 -3.63
C SER A 82 7.73 -2.23 -4.14
N SER A 83 8.08 -3.36 -3.52
CA SER A 83 9.18 -4.22 -3.98
C SER A 83 8.89 -4.87 -5.35
N ASP A 84 7.64 -5.25 -5.61
CA ASP A 84 7.22 -5.76 -6.91
C ASP A 84 7.37 -4.69 -8.02
N ILE A 85 7.05 -3.43 -7.72
CA ILE A 85 7.30 -2.29 -8.62
C ILE A 85 8.80 -2.17 -8.90
N ASP A 86 9.65 -2.13 -7.86
CA ASP A 86 11.12 -2.05 -8.00
C ASP A 86 11.68 -3.16 -8.90
N SER A 87 11.24 -4.40 -8.65
CA SER A 87 11.65 -5.57 -9.43
C SER A 87 11.22 -5.46 -10.90
N THR A 88 10.00 -4.97 -11.14
CA THR A 88 9.47 -4.74 -12.50
C THR A 88 10.25 -3.65 -13.22
N LEU A 89 10.60 -2.56 -12.52
CA LEU A 89 11.41 -1.46 -13.05
C LEU A 89 12.81 -1.91 -13.45
N ILE A 90 13.48 -2.67 -12.59
CA ILE A 90 14.86 -3.14 -12.83
C ILE A 90 14.88 -4.18 -13.96
N SER A 91 13.93 -5.11 -13.95
CA SER A 91 13.88 -6.19 -14.94
C SER A 91 13.32 -5.75 -16.29
N LYS A 92 12.58 -4.63 -16.34
CA LYS A 92 11.91 -4.08 -17.53
C LYS A 92 11.01 -5.11 -18.24
N LYS A 93 10.46 -6.06 -17.47
CA LYS A 93 9.64 -7.16 -17.99
C LYS A 93 8.17 -6.75 -18.09
N GLU A 94 7.53 -7.25 -19.13
CA GLU A 94 6.08 -7.22 -19.28
C GLU A 94 5.42 -8.29 -18.41
N GLY A 95 4.24 -8.00 -17.89
CA GLY A 95 3.53 -8.91 -17.01
C GLY A 95 2.43 -8.24 -16.23
N SER A 96 1.85 -9.00 -15.31
CA SER A 96 0.81 -8.54 -14.41
C SER A 96 1.09 -9.10 -13.03
N ILE A 97 1.07 -8.22 -12.02
CA ILE A 97 1.22 -8.57 -10.61
C ILE A 97 -0.06 -8.14 -9.91
N THR A 98 -0.60 -9.00 -9.05
CA THR A 98 -1.80 -8.69 -8.26
C THR A 98 -1.56 -9.07 -6.82
N ARG A 99 -1.90 -8.15 -5.92
CA ARG A 99 -1.87 -8.33 -4.47
C ARG A 99 -3.24 -8.05 -3.92
N ASN A 100 -3.73 -8.96 -3.08
CA ASN A 100 -4.99 -8.76 -2.40
C ASN A 100 -4.71 -7.96 -1.12
N VAL A 101 -5.48 -6.91 -0.92
CA VAL A 101 -5.45 -6.09 0.29
C VAL A 101 -6.82 -6.21 0.93
N GLU A 102 -6.86 -6.52 2.21
CA GLU A 102 -8.11 -6.48 2.95
C GLU A 102 -8.46 -5.02 3.23
N LEU A 103 -9.66 -4.59 2.85
CA LEU A 103 -10.12 -3.22 3.12
C LEU A 103 -10.71 -3.08 4.51
N GLY A 104 -11.10 -4.17 5.16
CA GLY A 104 -11.81 -4.16 6.43
C GLY A 104 -11.39 -5.26 7.37
N GLY A 105 -11.18 -4.88 8.63
CA GLY A 105 -10.76 -5.76 9.72
C GLY A 105 -11.82 -5.93 10.82
N GLY A 106 -11.41 -6.48 11.96
CA GLY A 106 -12.23 -6.49 13.19
C GLY A 106 -13.35 -7.53 13.26
N SER A 107 -13.47 -8.44 12.30
CA SER A 107 -14.43 -9.55 12.41
C SER A 107 -13.97 -10.58 13.44
N VAL A 108 -14.80 -10.79 14.45
CA VAL A 108 -14.60 -11.85 15.46
C VAL A 108 -15.80 -12.78 15.44
N VAL A 109 -15.64 -14.03 15.88
CA VAL A 109 -16.68 -15.09 15.81
C VAL A 109 -18.04 -14.63 16.37
N LEU A 110 -18.02 -13.76 17.39
CA LEU A 110 -19.21 -13.29 18.10
C LEU A 110 -19.65 -11.87 17.70
N SER A 111 -18.94 -11.22 16.79
CA SER A 111 -19.31 -9.95 16.16
C SER A 111 -18.71 -9.86 14.75
N PRO A 112 -19.46 -10.25 13.70
CA PRO A 112 -18.97 -10.28 12.33
C PRO A 112 -18.92 -8.91 11.64
N LEU A 113 -19.34 -7.83 12.32
CA LEU A 113 -19.26 -6.48 11.79
C LEU A 113 -17.79 -6.11 11.54
N LYS A 114 -17.46 -5.90 10.27
CA LYS A 114 -16.15 -5.45 9.81
C LYS A 114 -16.08 -3.94 9.71
N SER A 115 -14.92 -3.38 9.98
CA SER A 115 -14.56 -2.04 9.56
C SER A 115 -14.39 -2.00 8.02
N GLY A 116 -14.26 -0.81 7.43
CA GLY A 116 -14.11 -0.66 5.98
C GLY A 116 -12.88 0.16 5.62
N GLY A 117 -12.59 0.27 4.34
CA GLY A 117 -11.43 1.01 3.88
C GLY A 117 -11.66 1.53 2.50
N VAL A 118 -10.91 2.55 2.15
CA VAL A 118 -10.88 3.16 0.83
C VAL A 118 -9.48 3.01 0.32
N MET A 119 -9.34 2.53 -0.92
CA MET A 119 -8.07 2.55 -1.63
C MET A 119 -8.25 3.34 -2.91
N GLU A 120 -7.30 4.23 -3.17
CA GLU A 120 -7.33 5.13 -4.31
C GLU A 120 -5.95 5.23 -4.97
N VAL A 121 -5.93 5.14 -6.29
CA VAL A 121 -4.78 5.57 -7.10
C VAL A 121 -4.94 7.05 -7.38
N LYS A 122 -4.20 7.86 -6.63
CA LYS A 122 -4.14 9.32 -6.77
C LYS A 122 -3.34 9.66 -8.04
N GLY A 123 -3.91 10.52 -8.89
CA GLY A 123 -3.30 10.77 -10.20
C GLY A 123 -4.18 11.53 -11.19
N ALA A 124 -5.03 12.46 -10.73
CA ALA A 124 -5.78 13.33 -11.63
C ALA A 124 -4.83 14.15 -12.54
N ASP A 125 -3.65 14.51 -12.02
CA ASP A 125 -2.53 15.09 -12.77
C ASP A 125 -1.24 14.28 -12.48
N PRO A 126 -0.89 13.29 -13.33
CA PRO A 126 0.30 12.49 -13.12
C PRO A 126 1.55 13.37 -13.23
N TRP A 127 2.50 13.19 -12.30
CA TRP A 127 3.66 14.08 -12.21
C TRP A 127 4.64 13.79 -13.35
N LEU A 128 4.76 14.71 -14.30
CA LEU A 128 5.72 14.59 -15.41
C LEU A 128 7.15 14.72 -14.88
N LEU A 129 7.99 13.72 -15.13
CA LEU A 129 9.41 13.75 -14.81
C LEU A 129 10.23 14.37 -15.95
N TYR A 130 10.09 13.80 -17.14
CA TYR A 130 10.80 14.24 -18.33
C TYR A 130 10.09 13.80 -19.61
N ARG A 131 10.45 14.44 -20.71
CA ARG A 131 9.93 14.17 -22.06
C ARG A 131 11.08 14.07 -23.06
N ILE A 132 10.92 13.18 -24.04
CA ILE A 132 11.84 13.02 -25.16
C ILE A 132 11.13 13.47 -26.43
N ASP A 133 11.71 14.44 -27.11
CA ASP A 133 11.19 15.00 -28.35
C ASP A 133 12.17 14.83 -29.52
N ARG A 134 11.59 14.76 -30.72
CA ARG A 134 12.31 14.94 -31.96
C ARG A 134 12.70 16.42 -32.15
N GLY A 135 13.70 16.68 -33.00
CA GLY A 135 14.15 18.03 -33.37
C GLY A 135 13.07 19.01 -33.81
N ASP A 136 11.91 18.54 -34.26
CA ASP A 136 10.75 19.36 -34.64
C ASP A 136 9.71 19.56 -33.52
N GLY A 137 9.99 19.06 -32.31
CA GLY A 137 9.11 19.13 -31.15
C GLY A 137 8.08 18.00 -31.02
N THR A 138 8.11 17.00 -31.90
CA THR A 138 7.23 15.82 -31.80
C THR A 138 7.59 14.98 -30.57
N ASN A 139 6.62 14.72 -29.69
CA ASN A 139 6.80 13.85 -28.51
C ASN A 139 7.00 12.39 -28.94
N LEU A 140 8.16 11.84 -28.58
CA LEU A 140 8.52 10.44 -28.81
C LEU A 140 8.21 9.56 -27.59
N GLY A 141 8.31 10.11 -26.39
CA GLY A 141 7.89 9.46 -25.17
C GLY A 141 8.04 10.38 -23.96
N GLU A 142 7.30 10.07 -22.90
CA GLU A 142 7.33 10.80 -21.64
C GLU A 142 7.31 9.84 -20.46
N SER A 143 7.78 10.35 -19.32
CA SER A 143 7.86 9.62 -18.07
C SER A 143 7.02 10.35 -17.02
N THR A 144 6.00 9.66 -16.51
CA THR A 144 5.13 10.17 -15.46
C THR A 144 5.15 9.30 -14.21
N LEU A 145 4.73 9.87 -13.09
CA LEU A 145 4.50 9.18 -11.82
C LEU A 145 3.06 9.32 -11.36
N VAL A 146 2.60 8.32 -10.62
CA VAL A 146 1.34 8.32 -9.87
C VAL A 146 1.63 7.85 -8.45
N ASN A 147 0.74 8.17 -7.51
CA ASN A 147 0.80 7.66 -6.15
C ASN A 147 -0.50 6.91 -5.83
N PHE A 148 -0.51 6.12 -4.77
CA PHE A 148 -1.72 5.44 -4.33
C PHE A 148 -1.76 5.37 -2.81
N SER A 149 -2.96 5.41 -2.26
CA SER A 149 -3.18 5.39 -0.81
C SER A 149 -4.29 4.45 -0.41
N TYR A 150 -4.23 4.04 0.85
CA TYR A 150 -5.27 3.34 1.58
C TYR A 150 -5.63 4.17 2.81
N ASP A 151 -6.91 4.40 3.02
CA ASP A 151 -7.46 5.11 4.17
C ASP A 151 -8.48 4.22 4.87
N ALA A 152 -8.30 3.99 6.17
CA ALA A 152 -9.25 3.28 7.00
C ALA A 152 -10.56 4.10 7.13
N VAL A 153 -11.72 3.45 6.95
CA VAL A 153 -13.04 4.09 7.04
C VAL A 153 -13.96 3.32 7.98
N GLY A 154 -14.39 3.99 9.05
CA GLY A 154 -15.34 3.46 10.02
C GLY A 154 -14.82 3.59 11.45
N ASN A 155 -15.38 2.80 12.37
CA ASN A 155 -14.95 2.79 13.77
C ASN A 155 -13.75 1.84 13.93
N PHE A 156 -12.58 2.19 13.40
CA PHE A 156 -11.36 1.47 13.79
C PHE A 156 -10.93 1.90 15.20
N TRP A 157 -10.27 0.98 15.89
CA TRP A 157 -9.46 1.27 17.06
C TRP A 157 -8.23 2.11 16.72
N MET A 158 -7.72 2.01 15.48
CA MET A 158 -6.64 2.84 14.94
C MET A 158 -6.97 3.30 13.52
N ASP A 159 -7.10 4.62 13.33
CA ASP A 159 -7.38 5.25 12.03
C ASP A 159 -6.08 5.43 11.21
N ASN A 160 -5.38 4.33 10.94
CA ASN A 160 -4.14 4.37 10.18
C ASN A 160 -4.40 4.21 8.68
N GLY A 161 -3.81 5.08 7.87
CA GLY A 161 -3.73 4.99 6.41
C GLY A 161 -2.31 4.66 5.95
N TYR A 162 -2.19 4.21 4.70
CA TYR A 162 -0.91 3.92 4.06
C TYR A 162 -0.83 4.65 2.72
N LEU A 163 0.24 5.40 2.50
CA LEU A 163 0.53 6.11 1.26
C LEU A 163 1.79 5.52 0.63
N TRP A 164 1.73 5.17 -0.65
CA TRP A 164 2.93 4.93 -1.44
C TRP A 164 3.26 6.18 -2.25
N ASP A 165 4.40 6.80 -1.95
CA ASP A 165 4.90 8.01 -2.60
C ASP A 165 6.25 7.71 -3.26
N TYR A 166 6.20 7.33 -4.54
CA TYR A 166 7.36 7.21 -5.43
C TYR A 166 8.49 6.30 -4.89
N GLY A 167 8.13 5.13 -4.37
CA GLY A 167 9.07 4.14 -3.84
C GLY A 167 9.24 4.16 -2.32
N ILE A 168 8.52 5.05 -1.62
CA ILE A 168 8.47 5.09 -0.16
C ILE A 168 7.04 4.73 0.27
N VAL A 169 6.92 3.88 1.28
CA VAL A 169 5.63 3.59 1.92
C VAL A 169 5.60 4.36 3.23
N SER A 170 4.54 5.11 3.44
CA SER A 170 4.36 5.93 4.62
C SER A 170 3.07 5.60 5.33
N LEU A 171 3.13 5.66 6.65
CA LEU A 171 1.99 5.62 7.53
C LEU A 171 1.39 7.02 7.64
N GLU A 172 0.11 7.14 7.33
CA GLU A 172 -0.70 8.34 7.56
C GLU A 172 -1.55 8.11 8.81
N THR A 173 -1.49 9.03 9.76
CA THR A 173 -2.39 8.99 10.94
C THR A 173 -3.10 10.33 11.06
N PRO A 174 -4.28 10.40 11.70
CA PRO A 174 -5.03 11.64 11.83
C PRO A 174 -4.35 12.62 12.81
N TYR A 175 -3.45 12.11 13.64
CA TYR A 175 -2.85 12.82 14.77
C TYR A 175 -1.38 13.19 14.56
N SER A 176 -0.72 12.65 13.53
CA SER A 176 0.69 12.90 13.22
C SER A 176 0.89 13.29 11.77
N SER A 177 2.03 13.91 11.48
CA SER A 177 2.53 13.99 10.11
C SER A 177 2.78 12.59 9.55
N THR A 178 2.60 12.44 8.24
CA THR A 178 2.95 11.24 7.48
C THR A 178 4.37 10.77 7.81
N THR A 179 4.52 9.50 8.18
CA THR A 179 5.80 8.94 8.65
C THR A 179 6.24 7.82 7.72
N PRO A 180 7.44 7.88 7.12
CA PRO A 180 7.93 6.81 6.26
C PRO A 180 8.21 5.54 7.10
N LEU A 181 7.86 4.38 6.56
CA LEU A 181 8.06 3.09 7.25
C LEU A 181 9.47 2.56 7.06
N GLN A 182 10.05 2.76 5.87
CA GLN A 182 11.40 2.25 5.55
C GLN A 182 12.53 3.16 6.05
N TYR A 183 12.22 4.38 6.51
CA TYR A 183 13.20 5.39 6.86
C TYR A 183 12.83 6.12 8.16
N THR A 184 13.82 6.71 8.82
CA THR A 184 13.57 7.50 10.04
C THR A 184 12.89 8.84 9.75
N THR A 185 13.18 9.45 8.60
CA THR A 185 12.56 10.71 8.14
C THR A 185 12.50 10.74 6.61
N TYR A 186 11.65 11.62 6.06
CA TYR A 186 11.62 11.88 4.63
C TYR A 186 12.94 12.45 4.09
N ASP A 187 13.69 13.19 4.92
CA ASP A 187 15.01 13.70 4.55
C ASP A 187 16.04 12.57 4.40
N ALA A 188 15.98 11.57 5.29
CA ALA A 188 16.82 10.38 5.19
C ALA A 188 16.47 9.58 3.92
N ALA A 189 15.17 9.44 3.61
CA ALA A 189 14.71 8.78 2.39
C ALA A 189 15.19 9.52 1.13
N ALA A 190 15.06 10.86 1.10
CA ALA A 190 15.54 11.68 0.00
C ALA A 190 17.07 11.61 -0.16
N ALA A 191 17.83 11.59 0.94
CA ALA A 191 19.29 11.43 0.90
C ALA A 191 19.72 10.06 0.36
N ASP A 192 19.02 8.99 0.75
CA ASP A 192 19.25 7.65 0.22
C ASP A 192 18.98 7.60 -1.29
N ILE A 193 17.83 8.15 -1.73
CA ILE A 193 17.48 8.24 -3.15
C ILE A 193 18.55 9.00 -3.95
N LYS A 194 19.05 10.13 -3.45
CA LYS A 194 20.14 10.88 -4.14
C LYS A 194 21.41 10.04 -4.28
N THR A 195 21.69 9.18 -3.31
CA THR A 195 22.92 8.38 -3.25
C THR A 195 22.80 7.11 -4.10
N ASN A 196 21.71 6.35 -3.92
CA ASN A 196 21.50 5.03 -4.49
C ASN A 196 20.67 5.05 -5.78
N GLY A 197 19.86 6.10 -5.97
CA GLY A 197 19.05 6.37 -7.15
C GLY A 197 17.57 6.01 -7.01
N GLY A 198 17.19 5.17 -6.05
CA GLY A 198 15.81 4.70 -5.84
C GLY A 198 15.14 4.18 -7.13
N ILE A 199 13.83 4.35 -7.23
CA ILE A 199 13.06 4.01 -8.43
C ILE A 199 13.43 4.84 -9.66
N PHE A 200 14.00 6.03 -9.49
CA PHE A 200 14.22 6.99 -10.58
C PHE A 200 15.39 6.61 -11.49
N LYS A 201 16.39 5.92 -10.95
CA LYS A 201 17.56 5.47 -11.73
C LYS A 201 17.21 4.51 -12.87
N PRO A 202 16.41 3.44 -12.69
CA PRO A 202 16.00 2.58 -13.79
C PRO A 202 14.96 3.19 -14.74
N MET A 203 14.34 4.34 -14.39
CA MET A 203 13.31 4.96 -15.23
C MET A 203 13.86 5.51 -16.55
N PHE A 204 15.14 5.90 -16.58
CA PHE A 204 15.82 6.38 -17.78
C PHE A 204 16.98 5.46 -18.13
N ASP A 205 16.97 4.95 -19.36
CA ASP A 205 18.11 4.26 -19.93
C ASP A 205 18.37 4.69 -21.37
N LEU A 206 19.63 4.64 -21.76
CA LEU A 206 20.12 5.01 -23.08
C LEU A 206 21.10 3.94 -23.53
N ASP A 207 20.73 3.28 -24.63
CA ASP A 207 21.56 2.34 -25.35
C ASP A 207 21.75 2.83 -26.79
N TYR A 208 22.73 2.25 -27.47
CA TYR A 208 23.03 2.58 -28.86
C TYR A 208 23.47 1.34 -29.63
N VAL A 209 23.26 1.38 -30.93
CA VAL A 209 23.77 0.42 -31.90
C VAL A 209 24.76 1.17 -32.78
N SER A 210 25.93 0.56 -32.98
CA SER A 210 26.99 1.14 -33.79
C SER A 210 27.43 0.20 -34.89
N GLU A 211 27.74 0.76 -36.05
CA GLU A 211 28.35 0.04 -37.15
C GLU A 211 29.73 0.62 -37.46
N ILE A 212 30.65 -0.25 -37.88
CA ILE A 212 31.97 0.15 -38.34
C ILE A 212 31.86 0.46 -39.83
N VAL A 213 32.18 1.69 -40.20
CA VAL A 213 32.20 2.15 -41.60
C VAL A 213 33.64 2.38 -42.02
N PHE A 214 33.99 1.81 -43.16
CA PHE A 214 35.32 1.97 -43.75
C PHE A 214 35.35 3.21 -44.64
N GLU A 215 36.41 4.00 -44.50
CA GLU A 215 36.63 5.16 -45.35
C GLU A 215 37.01 4.71 -46.77
N LYS A 216 36.45 5.43 -47.75
CA LYS A 216 36.78 5.27 -49.17
C LYS A 216 37.58 6.49 -49.62
N ASN A 217 38.61 6.28 -50.44
CA ASN A 217 39.32 7.36 -51.08
C ASN A 217 38.42 8.00 -52.17
N GLY A 218 38.90 9.08 -52.80
CA GLY A 218 38.18 9.75 -53.90
C GLY A 218 37.93 8.89 -55.14
N GLU A 219 38.52 7.69 -55.22
CA GLU A 219 38.38 6.72 -56.30
C GLU A 219 37.46 5.54 -55.89
N GLY A 220 36.90 5.55 -54.68
CA GLY A 220 36.01 4.51 -54.15
C GLY A 220 36.70 3.31 -53.51
N ASN A 221 38.04 3.28 -53.45
CA ASN A 221 38.83 2.24 -52.82
C ASN A 221 38.87 2.41 -51.30
N LEU A 222 38.81 1.31 -50.55
CA LEU A 222 38.89 1.34 -49.08
C LEU A 222 40.28 1.78 -48.63
N THR A 223 40.37 2.81 -47.78
CA THR A 223 41.64 3.35 -47.28
C THR A 223 42.22 2.57 -46.11
N GLY A 224 41.49 1.57 -45.61
CA GLY A 224 41.83 0.83 -44.39
C GLY A 224 41.54 1.58 -43.09
N ALA A 225 41.23 2.88 -43.15
CA ALA A 225 40.74 3.64 -42.00
C ALA A 225 39.26 3.29 -41.75
N SER A 226 38.92 3.03 -40.49
CA SER A 226 37.55 2.73 -40.07
C SER A 226 37.10 3.69 -38.98
N HIS A 227 35.84 4.08 -39.02
CA HIS A 227 35.21 4.87 -37.96
C HIS A 227 33.92 4.19 -37.51
N LYS A 228 33.51 4.45 -36.26
CA LYS A 228 32.22 4.00 -35.75
C LYS A 228 31.17 5.05 -36.05
N ASN A 229 30.06 4.63 -36.65
CA ASN A 229 28.85 5.44 -36.76
C ASN A 229 27.78 4.87 -35.84
N CYS A 230 27.07 5.75 -35.16
CA CYS A 230 25.85 5.41 -34.43
C CYS A 230 24.72 5.22 -35.45
N THR A 231 24.15 4.02 -35.53
CA THR A 231 23.06 3.70 -36.46
C THR A 231 21.70 3.77 -35.80
N GLU A 232 21.63 3.43 -34.51
CA GLU A 232 20.40 3.52 -33.73
C GLU A 232 20.69 3.98 -32.29
N ILE A 233 19.84 4.86 -31.77
CA ILE A 233 19.76 5.19 -30.35
C ILE A 233 18.48 4.64 -29.78
N ILE A 234 18.59 3.96 -28.64
CA ILE A 234 17.47 3.31 -27.97
C ILE A 234 17.31 3.95 -26.59
N PHE A 235 16.23 4.72 -26.42
CA PHE A 235 15.82 5.17 -25.10
C PHE A 235 14.89 4.13 -24.50
N THR A 236 15.10 3.78 -23.22
CA THR A 236 14.07 3.12 -22.42
C THR A 236 13.52 4.12 -21.42
N VAL A 237 12.22 4.34 -21.48
CA VAL A 237 11.47 5.29 -20.65
C VAL A 237 10.45 4.49 -19.86
N VAL A 238 10.33 4.77 -18.57
CA VAL A 238 9.25 4.20 -17.76
C VAL A 238 8.20 5.28 -17.46
N THR A 239 6.93 4.93 -17.59
CA THR A 239 5.81 5.81 -17.26
C THR A 239 4.81 5.08 -16.39
N PHE A 240 4.36 5.73 -15.32
CA PHE A 240 3.27 5.24 -14.49
C PHE A 240 1.95 5.87 -14.93
N ASN A 241 0.97 5.00 -15.15
CA ASN A 241 -0.37 5.37 -15.52
C ASN A 241 -1.36 4.86 -14.49
N LYS A 242 -2.41 5.65 -14.31
CA LYS A 242 -3.60 5.28 -13.58
C LYS A 242 -4.58 4.57 -14.51
N ASN A 243 -5.23 3.50 -14.04
CA ASN A 243 -6.36 2.92 -14.76
C ASN A 243 -7.65 3.71 -14.41
N ASN A 244 -8.11 4.55 -15.33
CA ASN A 244 -9.28 5.42 -15.10
C ASN A 244 -10.60 4.69 -14.77
N ASN A 245 -10.68 3.37 -14.97
CA ASN A 245 -11.89 2.61 -14.66
C ASN A 245 -11.83 1.89 -13.30
N ASN A 246 -10.62 1.65 -12.77
CA ASN A 246 -10.37 0.83 -11.58
C ASN A 246 -9.32 1.55 -10.71
N ASP A 247 -9.61 2.77 -10.33
CA ASP A 247 -8.73 3.63 -9.54
C ASP A 247 -9.20 3.88 -8.11
N TYR A 248 -10.42 3.46 -7.81
CA TYR A 248 -11.06 3.67 -6.52
C TYR A 248 -11.83 2.43 -6.13
N VAL A 249 -11.60 1.96 -4.92
CA VAL A 249 -12.37 0.87 -4.32
C VAL A 249 -12.62 1.18 -2.86
N SER A 250 -13.85 0.92 -2.40
CA SER A 250 -14.21 1.08 -1.01
C SER A 250 -15.11 -0.04 -0.53
N GLY A 251 -14.99 -0.39 0.75
CA GLY A 251 -15.81 -1.43 1.36
C GLY A 251 -15.10 -2.14 2.50
N SER A 252 -15.68 -3.25 2.96
CA SER A 252 -15.17 -4.09 4.06
C SER A 252 -14.66 -5.46 3.61
N GLY A 253 -14.55 -5.64 2.29
CA GLY A 253 -14.07 -6.87 1.64
C GLY A 253 -12.57 -6.84 1.36
N SER A 254 -12.17 -7.42 0.24
CA SER A 254 -10.79 -7.34 -0.26
C SER A 254 -10.75 -6.58 -1.58
N ALA A 255 -9.74 -5.72 -1.73
CA ALA A 255 -9.35 -5.06 -2.97
C ALA A 255 -8.19 -5.80 -3.63
N ALA A 256 -8.05 -5.64 -4.95
CA ALA A 256 -6.98 -6.26 -5.70
C ALA A 256 -6.07 -5.17 -6.29
N LEU A 257 -4.98 -4.86 -5.57
CA LEU A 257 -3.96 -3.96 -6.04
C LEU A 257 -3.15 -4.62 -7.16
N LYS A 258 -3.27 -4.07 -8.37
CA LYS A 258 -2.76 -4.68 -9.60
C LYS A 258 -1.79 -3.74 -10.31
N LEU A 259 -0.66 -4.31 -10.73
CA LEU A 259 0.37 -3.68 -11.56
C LEU A 259 0.42 -4.41 -12.91
N ASP A 260 -0.01 -3.74 -13.97
CA ASP A 260 0.14 -4.23 -15.34
C ASP A 260 1.31 -3.51 -16.03
N SER A 261 2.28 -4.25 -16.56
CA SER A 261 3.42 -3.70 -17.28
C SER A 261 3.38 -4.06 -18.76
N LYS A 262 3.53 -3.06 -19.63
CA LYS A 262 3.51 -3.22 -21.08
C LYS A 262 4.58 -2.36 -21.74
N MET A 263 5.37 -2.96 -22.64
CA MET A 263 6.36 -2.25 -23.44
C MET A 263 5.73 -1.80 -24.76
N THR A 264 5.94 -0.54 -25.11
CA THR A 264 5.59 0.00 -26.42
C THR A 264 6.80 0.66 -27.04
N GLY A 265 6.85 0.75 -28.37
CA GLY A 265 8.00 1.31 -29.08
C GLY A 265 7.57 2.29 -30.15
N LYS A 266 8.21 3.45 -30.20
CA LYS A 266 8.14 4.39 -31.32
C LYS A 266 9.52 4.56 -31.91
N SER A 267 9.63 4.59 -33.23
CA SER A 267 10.90 4.79 -33.92
C SER A 267 10.78 5.87 -34.98
N THR A 268 11.78 6.73 -35.09
CA THR A 268 11.87 7.81 -36.08
C THR A 268 13.32 8.01 -36.48
N ASN A 269 13.58 8.53 -37.67
CA ASN A 269 14.90 9.06 -38.00
C ASN A 269 14.95 10.55 -37.67
N THR A 270 16.03 11.01 -37.06
CA THR A 270 16.26 12.42 -36.75
C THR A 270 17.74 12.71 -36.59
N ASP A 271 18.15 13.94 -36.85
CA ASP A 271 19.49 14.45 -36.59
C ASP A 271 19.60 15.13 -35.21
N THR A 272 18.46 15.44 -34.60
CA THR A 272 18.39 16.17 -33.32
C THR A 272 17.38 15.52 -32.40
N ILE A 273 17.78 15.36 -31.13
CA ILE A 273 16.95 14.80 -30.06
C ILE A 273 16.98 15.75 -28.87
N TYR A 274 15.82 15.98 -28.29
CA TYR A 274 15.64 16.80 -27.10
C TYR A 274 15.19 15.93 -25.94
N VAL A 275 15.87 16.00 -24.80
CA VAL A 275 15.41 15.40 -23.54
C VAL A 275 15.20 16.53 -22.55
N ARG A 276 13.93 16.81 -22.24
CA ARG A 276 13.50 17.90 -21.36
C ARG A 276 13.12 17.34 -20.00
N ILE A 277 13.80 17.80 -18.95
CA ILE A 277 13.46 17.49 -17.56
C ILE A 277 12.45 18.52 -17.08
N ASN A 278 11.43 18.10 -16.33
CA ASN A 278 10.45 19.02 -15.77
C ASN A 278 11.11 19.95 -14.74
N THR A 279 11.01 21.26 -14.97
CA THR A 279 11.59 22.28 -14.07
C THR A 279 10.96 22.27 -12.68
N GLY A 280 9.68 21.89 -12.58
CA GLY A 280 8.95 21.80 -11.31
C GLY A 280 9.47 20.75 -10.34
N LEU A 281 10.35 19.83 -10.77
CA LEU A 281 10.99 18.87 -9.87
C LEU A 281 11.96 19.56 -8.89
N LYS A 282 12.72 20.54 -9.38
CA LYS A 282 13.74 21.26 -8.59
C LYS A 282 13.14 22.07 -7.46
N ASP A 283 12.00 22.67 -7.76
CA ASP A 283 11.30 23.64 -6.93
C ASP A 283 10.18 22.98 -6.10
N SER A 284 10.10 21.65 -6.12
CA SER A 284 9.12 20.90 -5.33
C SER A 284 9.42 21.01 -3.84
N ASP A 285 8.37 21.25 -3.05
CA ASP A 285 8.41 21.15 -1.58
C ASP A 285 8.52 19.70 -1.10
N ASN A 286 8.26 18.71 -1.97
CA ASN A 286 8.45 17.30 -1.65
C ASN A 286 9.93 16.91 -1.87
N ASN A 287 10.63 16.58 -0.78
CA ASN A 287 12.05 16.22 -0.79
C ASN A 287 12.35 14.98 -1.66
N VAL A 288 11.40 14.06 -1.82
CA VAL A 288 11.51 12.87 -2.68
C VAL A 288 11.49 13.27 -4.15
N VAL A 289 10.54 14.13 -4.53
CA VAL A 289 10.42 14.67 -5.90
C VAL A 289 11.66 15.50 -6.25
N LYS A 290 12.16 16.28 -5.31
CA LYS A 290 13.41 17.03 -5.46
C LYS A 290 14.63 16.11 -5.59
N ALA A 291 14.67 15.00 -4.87
CA ALA A 291 15.71 13.98 -5.04
C ALA A 291 15.63 13.29 -6.40
N ALA A 292 14.42 13.10 -6.96
CA ALA A 292 14.24 12.57 -8.31
C ALA A 292 14.94 13.44 -9.36
N ASP A 293 14.86 14.77 -9.24
CA ASP A 293 15.56 15.71 -10.12
C ASP A 293 17.07 15.43 -10.16
N ASP A 294 17.71 15.40 -8.99
CA ASP A 294 19.15 15.17 -8.85
C ASP A 294 19.56 13.83 -9.49
N VAL A 295 18.78 12.77 -9.25
CA VAL A 295 19.04 11.43 -9.79
C VAL A 295 18.88 11.40 -11.30
N LEU A 296 17.81 11.99 -11.85
CA LEU A 296 17.54 12.00 -13.28
C LEU A 296 18.62 12.76 -14.05
N VAL A 297 18.99 13.95 -13.59
CA VAL A 297 20.05 14.77 -14.22
C VAL A 297 21.37 14.03 -14.21
N LYS A 298 21.75 13.46 -13.06
CA LYS A 298 22.99 12.69 -12.92
C LYS A 298 22.99 11.46 -13.82
N THR A 299 21.87 10.73 -13.88
CA THR A 299 21.74 9.51 -14.68
C THR A 299 21.77 9.81 -16.17
N MET A 300 21.00 10.79 -16.62
CA MET A 300 20.97 11.25 -18.02
C MET A 300 22.34 11.77 -18.45
N ARG A 301 22.97 12.65 -17.64
CA ARG A 301 24.32 13.16 -17.91
C ARG A 301 25.31 12.01 -18.11
N LYS A 302 25.39 11.08 -17.15
CA LYS A 302 26.32 9.93 -17.21
C LYS A 302 26.10 9.09 -18.47
N LYS A 303 24.84 8.85 -18.84
CA LYS A 303 24.49 8.05 -20.02
C LYS A 303 24.84 8.76 -21.33
N ILE A 304 24.61 10.07 -21.40
CA ILE A 304 24.93 10.89 -22.58
C ILE A 304 26.45 11.10 -22.71
N GLU A 305 27.18 11.32 -21.61
CA GLU A 305 28.65 11.36 -21.61
C GLU A 305 29.24 10.04 -22.10
N ALA A 306 28.70 8.90 -21.65
CA ALA A 306 29.13 7.59 -22.13
C ALA A 306 28.88 7.37 -23.64
N LEU A 307 27.89 8.05 -24.23
CA LEU A 307 27.67 8.08 -25.67
C LEU A 307 28.74 8.92 -26.39
N ASP A 308 29.08 10.10 -25.85
CA ASP A 308 30.12 10.98 -26.38
C ASP A 308 31.51 10.32 -26.34
N GLU A 309 31.80 9.59 -25.27
CA GLU A 309 33.04 8.80 -25.11
C GLU A 309 33.26 7.75 -26.20
N GLN A 310 32.19 7.31 -26.89
CA GLN A 310 32.32 6.38 -28.03
C GLN A 310 32.96 7.02 -29.26
N LYS A 311 33.02 8.35 -29.33
CA LYS A 311 33.60 9.13 -30.43
C LYS A 311 33.03 8.73 -31.80
N PHE A 312 31.71 8.60 -31.89
CA PHE A 312 31.04 8.32 -33.15
C PHE A 312 31.27 9.47 -34.14
N LYS A 313 31.66 9.14 -35.38
CA LYS A 313 31.94 10.18 -36.41
C LYS A 313 30.70 10.99 -36.76
N ASN A 314 29.51 10.38 -36.66
CA ASN A 314 28.25 11.05 -36.92
C ASN A 314 27.60 11.69 -35.69
N PHE A 315 28.22 11.63 -34.51
CA PHE A 315 27.75 12.35 -33.32
C PHE A 315 28.45 13.71 -33.25
N ALA A 316 27.67 14.78 -33.41
CA ALA A 316 28.19 16.15 -33.37
C ALA A 316 28.42 16.65 -31.94
N GLY A 317 27.90 15.92 -30.94
CA GLY A 317 28.01 16.23 -29.52
C GLY A 317 26.65 16.48 -28.87
N TYR A 318 26.70 16.87 -27.61
CA TYR A 318 25.52 17.24 -26.83
C TYR A 318 25.70 18.60 -26.15
N HIS A 319 24.59 19.25 -25.82
CA HIS A 319 24.55 20.46 -25.02
C HIS A 319 23.47 20.33 -23.95
N TYR A 320 23.78 20.75 -22.73
CA TYR A 320 22.83 20.84 -21.64
C TYR A 320 22.60 22.29 -21.26
N ASP A 321 21.35 22.71 -21.31
CA ASP A 321 20.90 24.01 -20.84
C ASP A 321 20.23 23.85 -19.47
N GLU A 322 20.75 24.53 -18.44
CA GLU A 322 20.23 24.48 -17.06
C GLU A 322 18.86 25.18 -16.95
N ASN A 323 18.50 26.06 -17.88
CA ASN A 323 17.20 26.72 -17.90
C ASN A 323 16.75 26.89 -19.37
N PRO A 324 16.15 25.85 -19.97
CA PRO A 324 14.97 25.17 -19.42
C PRO A 324 15.16 23.69 -19.05
N ARG A 325 16.36 23.27 -18.59
CA ARG A 325 16.70 21.87 -18.26
C ARG A 325 16.57 20.92 -19.44
N LEU A 326 17.30 21.24 -20.50
CA LEU A 326 17.19 20.59 -21.80
C LEU A 326 18.53 20.01 -22.22
N TYR A 327 18.56 18.70 -22.46
CA TYR A 327 19.63 18.06 -23.21
C TYR A 327 19.30 18.08 -24.69
N THR A 328 20.22 18.58 -25.50
CA THR A 328 20.16 18.55 -26.96
C THR A 328 21.27 17.63 -27.46
N LEU A 329 20.90 16.54 -28.13
CA LEU A 329 21.84 15.64 -28.80
C LEU A 329 21.78 15.93 -30.30
N ARG A 330 22.94 16.11 -30.94
CA ARG A 330 23.04 16.42 -32.37
C ARG A 330 23.87 15.37 -33.11
N PHE A 331 23.41 15.01 -34.29
CA PHE A 331 24.06 14.11 -35.22
C PHE A 331 24.33 14.84 -36.53
N THR A 332 25.45 14.53 -37.19
CA THR A 332 25.77 15.11 -38.50
C THR A 332 25.00 14.46 -39.65
N SER A 333 24.40 13.29 -39.39
CA SER A 333 23.47 12.59 -40.28
C SER A 333 22.28 12.05 -39.48
N PRO A 334 21.09 11.89 -40.09
CA PRO A 334 19.94 11.31 -39.41
C PRO A 334 20.24 9.91 -38.88
N VAL A 335 19.95 9.68 -37.60
CA VAL A 335 20.09 8.40 -36.90
C VAL A 335 18.70 7.88 -36.55
N LYS A 336 18.53 6.55 -36.54
CA LYS A 336 17.30 5.93 -36.06
C LYS A 336 17.20 6.10 -34.55
N VAL A 337 16.12 6.67 -34.06
CA VAL A 337 15.85 6.86 -32.64
C VAL A 337 14.63 6.04 -32.28
N THR A 338 14.82 5.08 -31.39
CA THR A 338 13.78 4.21 -30.88
C THR A 338 13.54 4.51 -29.41
N VAL A 339 12.33 4.95 -29.07
CA VAL A 339 11.90 5.14 -27.69
C VAL A 339 11.03 3.96 -27.31
N ARG A 340 11.52 3.14 -26.37
CA ARG A 340 10.80 2.05 -25.73
C ARG A 340 10.18 2.57 -24.45
N THR A 341 8.86 2.61 -24.37
CA THR A 341 8.14 3.06 -23.18
C THR A 341 7.54 1.86 -22.46
N LEU A 342 8.03 1.60 -21.25
CA LEU A 342 7.43 0.67 -20.30
C LEU A 342 6.32 1.41 -19.55
N THR A 343 5.08 1.09 -19.87
CA THR A 343 3.92 1.62 -19.17
C THR A 343 3.56 0.69 -18.02
N LEU A 344 3.65 1.22 -16.80
CA LEU A 344 3.21 0.59 -15.57
C LEU A 344 1.83 1.14 -15.22
N THR A 345 0.79 0.32 -15.33
CA THR A 345 -0.58 0.70 -15.00
C THR A 345 -0.93 0.18 -13.62
N ILE A 346 -1.21 1.07 -12.69
CA ILE A 346 -1.67 0.72 -11.34
C ILE A 346 -3.19 0.83 -11.29
N SER A 347 -3.83 -0.19 -10.70
CA SER A 347 -5.28 -0.26 -10.49
C SER A 347 -5.60 -0.97 -9.17
N VAL A 348 -6.79 -0.73 -8.64
CA VAL A 348 -7.27 -1.23 -7.34
C VAL A 348 -8.62 -1.94 -7.45
#